data_AF-A0A1Q3WJS5-F1
#
_entry.id   AF-A0A1Q3WJS5-F1
#
_cell.length_a   1.000
_cell.length_b   1.000
_cell.length_c   1.000
_cell.angle_alpha   90.00
_cell.angle_beta   90.00
_cell.angle_gamma   90.00
#
_symmetry.space_group_name_H-M   'P 1'
#
loop_
_entity.id
_entity.type
_entity.pdbx_description
1 polymer ?
#
loop_
_entity_poly.entity_id
_entity_poly.type
_entity_poly.pdbx_seq_one_letter_code
_entity_poly.pdbx_strand_id
1 'polypeptide(L)'
;MIELEPGNALDIALQEDSHGRDRVVVMLQAHGCELNLTPHQARVLATELIMAVNRAEVRSNLKHNPNMVRGVQPAEQKRSLFSQAFAK
;
A
#
# COMPACT_ATOMS: atom_id res chain seq x y z
N MET A 1 2.88 -11.25 18.12
CA MET A 1 1.43 -11.41 17.97
C MET A 1 0.83 -10.11 17.46
N ILE A 2 0.15 -10.13 16.31
CA ILE A 2 -0.61 -8.98 15.79
C ILE A 2 -2.08 -9.25 16.12
N GLU A 3 -2.69 -8.37 16.90
CA GLU A 3 -4.14 -8.42 17.16
C GLU A 3 -4.89 -7.95 15.92
N LEU A 4 -5.89 -8.73 15.52
CA LEU A 4 -6.84 -8.43 14.45
C LEU A 4 -8.19 -8.11 15.09
N GLU A 5 -9.30 -8.24 14.34
CA GLU A 5 -10.66 -8.13 14.89
C GLU A 5 -10.80 -8.87 16.24
N PRO A 6 -11.70 -8.44 17.15
CA PRO A 6 -11.72 -8.92 18.54
C PRO A 6 -11.69 -10.45 18.64
N GLY A 7 -10.61 -10.99 19.23
CA GLY A 7 -10.40 -12.42 19.42
C GLY A 7 -9.55 -13.12 18.34
N ASN A 8 -9.12 -12.41 17.30
CA ASN A 8 -8.27 -12.96 16.25
C ASN A 8 -6.84 -12.44 16.43
N ALA A 9 -5.86 -13.35 16.52
CA ALA A 9 -4.46 -12.99 16.56
C ALA A 9 -3.68 -13.69 15.45
N LEU A 10 -2.74 -12.96 14.85
CA LEU A 10 -1.73 -13.50 13.95
C LEU A 10 -0.45 -13.76 14.75
N ASP A 11 0.01 -15.00 14.73
CA ASP A 11 1.28 -15.39 15.33
C ASP A 11 2.30 -15.73 14.25
N ILE A 12 3.58 -15.43 14.53
CA ILE A 12 4.69 -15.67 13.60
C ILE A 12 5.82 -16.32 14.39
N ALA A 13 6.22 -17.52 13.99
CA ALA A 13 7.24 -18.30 14.66
C ALA A 13 8.30 -18.82 13.67
N LEU A 14 9.52 -19.01 14.16
CA LEU A 14 10.54 -19.81 13.48
C LEU A 14 10.47 -21.24 14.02
N GLN A 15 10.36 -22.20 13.11
CA GLN A 15 10.34 -23.63 13.43
C GLN A 15 11.29 -24.38 12.50
N GLU A 16 11.57 -25.63 12.83
CA GLU A 16 12.40 -26.53 12.03
C GLU A 16 11.51 -27.60 11.39
N ASP A 17 11.68 -27.87 10.08
CA ASP A 17 10.96 -28.96 9.41
C ASP A 17 11.56 -30.35 9.73
N SER A 18 10.90 -31.41 9.29
CA SER A 18 11.35 -32.80 9.51
C SER A 18 12.72 -33.14 8.92
N HIS A 19 13.30 -32.24 8.12
CA HIS A 19 14.63 -32.38 7.51
C HIS A 19 15.67 -31.43 8.12
N GLY A 20 15.33 -30.75 9.22
CA GLY A 20 16.26 -29.84 9.89
C GLY A 20 16.34 -28.44 9.26
N ARG A 21 15.36 -28.04 8.44
CA ARG A 21 15.40 -26.75 7.75
C ARG A 21 14.47 -25.75 8.40
N ASP A 22 14.95 -24.53 8.55
CA ASP A 22 14.17 -23.40 9.02
C ASP A 22 12.91 -23.16 8.18
N ARG A 23 11.79 -22.96 8.88
CA ARG A 23 10.49 -22.55 8.36
C ARG A 23 9.95 -21.39 9.19
N VAL A 24 9.39 -20.41 8.50
CA VAL A 24 8.63 -19.34 9.15
C VAL A 24 7.17 -19.73 9.08
N VAL A 25 6.56 -19.93 10.25
CA VAL A 25 5.16 -20.30 10.39
C VAL A 25 4.35 -19.06 10.72
N VAL A 26 3.33 -18.77 9.92
CA VAL A 26 2.38 -17.68 10.17
C VAL A 26 1.01 -18.30 10.42
N MET A 27 0.47 -18.12 11.62
CA MET A 27 -0.77 -18.75 12.05
C MET A 27 -1.83 -17.71 12.40
N LEU A 28 -3.02 -17.87 11.83
CA LEU A 28 -4.21 -17.12 12.20
C LEU A 28 -5.03 -17.92 13.21
N GLN A 29 -4.93 -17.55 14.49
CA GLN A 29 -5.41 -18.36 15.62
C GLN A 29 -6.89 -18.74 15.53
N ALA A 30 -7.74 -17.82 15.05
CA ALA A 30 -9.18 -18.01 15.03
C ALA A 30 -9.71 -18.95 13.92
N HIS A 31 -8.89 -19.23 12.90
CA HIS A 31 -9.32 -20.00 11.73
C HIS A 31 -8.48 -21.25 11.48
N GLY A 32 -7.47 -21.52 12.33
CA GLY A 32 -6.54 -22.63 12.13
C GLY A 32 -5.82 -22.57 10.78
N CYS A 33 -5.74 -21.38 10.18
CA CYS A 33 -5.08 -21.17 8.91
C CYS A 33 -3.59 -20.96 9.19
N GLU A 34 -2.76 -21.81 8.61
CA GLU A 34 -1.33 -21.82 8.83
C GLU A 34 -0.59 -21.74 7.49
N LEU A 35 0.37 -20.82 7.41
CA LEU A 35 1.29 -20.70 6.28
C LEU A 35 2.67 -21.12 6.73
N ASN A 36 3.16 -22.22 6.16
CA ASN A 36 4.53 -22.70 6.32
C ASN A 36 5.41 -22.18 5.18
N LEU A 37 6.27 -21.21 5.48
CA LEU A 37 7.08 -20.52 4.49
C LEU A 37 8.55 -20.92 4.62
N THR A 38 9.24 -21.04 3.48
CA THR A 38 10.71 -20.97 3.48
C THR A 38 11.17 -19.57 3.92
N PRO A 39 12.42 -19.42 4.43
CA PRO A 39 12.96 -18.11 4.75
C PRO A 39 12.94 -17.14 3.57
N HIS A 40 13.11 -17.64 2.34
CA HIS A 40 13.03 -16.82 1.13
C HIS A 40 11.60 -16.31 0.88
N GLN A 41 10.59 -17.19 0.95
CA GLN A 41 9.18 -16.79 0.78
C GLN A 41 8.74 -15.80 1.86
N ALA A 42 9.12 -16.03 3.11
CA ALA A 42 8.82 -15.13 4.22
C ALA A 42 9.44 -13.74 3.99
N ARG A 43 10.68 -13.68 3.47
CA ARG A 43 11.33 -12.42 3.10
C ARG A 43 10.57 -11.68 2.01
N VAL A 44 10.21 -12.38 0.93
CA VAL A 44 9.43 -11.77 -0.18
C VAL A 44 8.10 -11.23 0.34
N LEU A 45 7.37 -12.02 1.14
CA LEU A 45 6.12 -11.58 1.75
C LEU A 45 6.30 -10.33 2.62
N ALA A 46 7.32 -10.31 3.47
CA ALA A 46 7.62 -9.14 4.31
C ALA A 46 7.93 -7.90 3.46
N THR A 47 8.70 -8.04 2.38
CA THR A 47 8.98 -6.94 1.45
C THR A 47 7.71 -6.42 0.80
N GLU A 48 6.83 -7.29 0.30
CA GLU A 48 5.57 -6.87 -0.31
C GLU A 48 4.65 -6.15 0.69
N LEU A 49 4.59 -6.62 1.93
CA LEU A 49 3.84 -5.96 3.00
C LEU A 49 4.36 -4.54 3.27
N ILE A 50 5.67 -4.37 3.41
CA ILE A 50 6.31 -3.06 3.60
C ILE A 50 6.01 -2.15 2.41
N MET A 51 6.13 -2.66 1.17
CA MET A 51 5.85 -1.87 -0.02
C MET A 51 4.38 -1.45 -0.11
N ALA A 52 3.45 -2.34 0.24
CA ALA A 52 2.03 -2.01 0.27
C ALA A 52 1.72 -0.90 1.29
N VAL A 53 2.32 -0.96 2.49
CA VAL A 53 2.20 0.09 3.51
C VAL A 53 2.74 1.42 2.98
N ASN A 54 3.96 1.44 2.45
CA ASN A 54 4.58 2.64 1.89
C ASN A 54 3.71 3.26 0.79
N ARG A 55 3.14 2.44 -0.11
CA ARG A 55 2.22 2.92 -1.16
C ARG A 55 0.94 3.53 -0.57
N ALA A 56 0.37 2.93 0.48
CA ALA A 56 -0.83 3.44 1.13
C ALA A 56 -0.59 4.79 1.81
N GLU A 57 0.55 4.95 2.48
CA GLU A 57 0.95 6.19 3.13
C GLU A 57 1.20 7.32 2.13
N VAL A 58 1.94 7.04 1.06
CA VAL A 58 2.16 8.00 -0.03
C VAL A 58 0.82 8.45 -0.62
N ARG A 59 -0.10 7.52 -0.88
CA ARG A 59 -1.43 7.85 -1.40
C ARG A 59 -2.22 8.74 -0.42
N SER A 60 -2.11 8.49 0.88
CA SER A 60 -2.74 9.35 1.89
C SER A 60 -2.16 10.76 1.86
N ASN A 61 -0.83 10.88 1.86
CA ASN A 61 -0.13 12.18 1.84
C ASN A 61 -0.47 13.00 0.58
N LEU A 62 -0.58 12.34 -0.57
CA LEU A 62 -0.97 13.00 -1.82
C LEU A 62 -2.43 13.51 -1.79
N LYS A 63 -3.36 12.77 -1.16
CA LYS A 63 -4.77 13.21 -1.01
C LYS A 63 -4.91 14.43 -0.10
N HIS A 64 -4.07 14.54 0.93
CA HIS A 64 -4.12 15.64 1.89
C HIS A 64 -3.34 16.88 1.45
N ASN A 65 -2.63 16.83 0.31
CA ASN A 65 -1.95 17.98 -0.26
C ASN A 65 -2.75 18.56 -1.46
N PRO A 66 -3.62 19.56 -1.25
CA PRO A 66 -4.48 20.11 -2.29
C PRO A 66 -3.72 20.83 -3.43
N ASN A 67 -2.42 21.10 -3.26
CA ASN A 67 -1.61 21.80 -4.25
C ASN A 67 -0.91 20.89 -5.27
N MET A 68 -1.00 19.55 -5.13
CA MET A 68 -0.38 18.63 -6.10
C MET A 68 -1.32 18.16 -7.23
N VAL A 69 -2.62 18.46 -7.14
CA VAL A 69 -3.59 18.24 -8.23
C VAL A 69 -3.83 19.56 -8.97
N ARG A 70 -2.77 20.17 -9.51
CA ARG A 70 -2.87 21.30 -10.45
C ARG A 70 -2.32 20.91 -11.81
N GLY A 71 -2.85 19.81 -12.35
CA GLY A 71 -2.61 19.35 -13.73
C GLY A 71 -3.86 19.36 -14.60
N VAL A 72 -5.01 19.83 -14.11
CA VAL A 72 -6.23 20.02 -14.91
C VAL A 72 -6.72 21.45 -14.69
N GLN A 73 -6.20 22.38 -15.49
CA GLN A 73 -6.95 23.57 -15.83
C GLN A 73 -7.83 23.21 -17.03
N PRO A 74 -9.17 23.16 -16.93
CA PRO A 74 -10.02 23.57 -18.03
C PRO A 74 -10.15 25.09 -17.91
N ALA A 75 -9.18 25.83 -18.46
CA ALA A 75 -9.34 27.27 -18.64
C ALA A 75 -10.18 27.55 -19.90
N GLU A 76 -11.38 27.00 -19.96
CA GLU A 76 -12.44 27.53 -20.81
C GLU A 76 -13.03 28.78 -20.14
N GLN A 77 -12.30 29.91 -20.17
CA GLN A 77 -12.87 31.22 -19.89
C GLN A 77 -11.88 32.32 -20.26
N LYS A 78 -11.84 32.68 -21.55
CA LYS A 78 -11.59 34.05 -22.05
C LYS A 78 -11.87 34.13 -23.55
N ARG A 79 -13.13 33.88 -23.92
CA ARG A 79 -13.73 34.60 -25.05
C ARG A 79 -13.70 36.10 -24.70
N SER A 80 -13.40 36.94 -25.69
CA SER A 80 -13.76 38.36 -25.75
C SER A 80 -12.75 39.44 -25.34
N LEU A 81 -11.48 39.44 -25.76
CA LEU A 81 -10.65 40.68 -25.72
C LEU A 81 -9.62 40.87 -26.86
N PHE A 82 -9.81 40.32 -28.07
CA PHE A 82 -8.87 40.57 -29.19
C PHE A 82 -9.58 40.84 -30.53
N SER A 83 -10.51 41.79 -30.55
CA SER A 83 -11.12 42.24 -31.81
C SER A 83 -11.46 43.73 -31.78
N GLN A 84 -10.53 44.58 -31.34
CA GLN A 84 -10.59 46.04 -31.63
C GLN A 84 -9.17 46.62 -31.71
N ALA A 85 -8.49 46.39 -32.82
CA ALA A 85 -7.43 47.27 -33.30
C ALA A 85 -7.32 47.06 -34.81
N PHE A 86 -7.17 48.16 -35.56
CA PHE A 86 -7.10 48.25 -37.03
C PHE A 86 -8.44 48.34 -37.76
N ALA A 87 -9.14 49.46 -37.50
CA ALA A 87 -9.85 50.17 -38.56
C ALA A 87 -9.47 51.66 -38.46
N LYS A 88 -8.54 52.09 -39.32
CA LYS A 88 -8.45 53.42 -39.92
C LYS A 88 -7.43 53.38 -41.05
#